data_AF-A0A5K0X5B8-F1
#
_entry.id   AF-A0A5K0X5B8-F1
#
_cell.length_a   1.000
_cell.length_b   1.000
_cell.length_c   1.000
_cell.angle_alpha   90.00
_cell.angle_beta   90.00
_cell.angle_gamma   90.00
#
_symmetry.space_group_name_H-M   'P 1'
#
loop_
_entity.id
_entity.type
_entity.pdbx_description
1 polymer ?
#
loop_
_entity_poly.entity_id
_entity_poly.type
_entity_poly.pdbx_seq_one_letter_code
_entity_poly.pdbx_strand_id
1 'polypeptide(L)' 'LKRSLYALFSQFGRILDVVALKTAKLRGQAWVVFGEVTAASAAVRQMQSFPFYDKPM' A
#
# COMPACT_ATOMS: atom_id res chain seq x y z
N LEU A 1 -6.40 5.23 -6.60
CA LEU A 1 -6.07 4.21 -5.58
C LEU A 1 -4.87 3.35 -5.98
N LYS A 2 -4.98 2.39 -6.91
CA LYS A 2 -3.83 1.54 -7.29
C LYS A 2 -2.57 2.33 -7.71
N ARG A 3 -2.70 3.33 -8.58
CA ARG A 3 -1.57 4.19 -9.01
C ARG A 3 -0.97 4.99 -7.85
N SER A 4 -1.83 5.57 -7.00
CA SER A 4 -1.39 6.34 -5.83
C SER A 4 -0.63 5.46 -4.84
N LEU A 5 -1.14 4.25 -4.56
CA LEU A 5 -0.49 3.27 -3.70
C LEU A 5 0.84 2.82 -4.31
N TYR A 6 0.88 2.54 -5.60
CA TYR A 6 2.13 2.19 -6.28
C TYR A 6 3.18 3.31 -6.14
N ALA A 7 2.80 4.56 -6.41
CA ALA A 7 3.71 5.70 -6.26
C ALA A 7 4.22 5.84 -4.82
N LEU A 8 3.32 5.77 -3.84
CA LEU A 8 3.66 5.91 -2.42
C LEU A 8 4.57 4.79 -1.92
N PHE A 9 4.29 3.55 -2.32
CA PHE A 9 5.00 2.37 -1.83
C PHE A 9 6.25 2.02 -2.64
N SER A 10 6.39 2.55 -3.86
CA SER A 10 7.56 2.29 -4.72
C SER A 10 8.88 2.78 -4.13
N GLN A 11 8.83 3.74 -3.19
CA GLN A 11 10.01 4.24 -2.49
C GLN A 11 10.64 3.22 -1.53
N PHE A 12 9.88 2.21 -1.08
CA PHE A 12 10.38 1.23 -0.11
C PHE A 12 11.05 0.03 -0.77
N GLY A 13 10.72 -0.25 -2.04
CA GLY A 13 11.29 -1.36 -2.77
C GLY A 13 10.45 -1.75 -3.98
N ARG A 14 10.90 -2.81 -4.66
CA ARG A 14 10.23 -3.34 -5.85
C ARG A 14 8.88 -3.95 -5.49
N ILE A 15 7.82 -3.38 -6.06
CA ILE A 15 6.45 -3.89 -5.98
C ILE A 15 6.25 -4.92 -7.08
N LEU A 16 5.73 -6.09 -6.71
CA LEU A 16 5.32 -7.15 -7.63
C LEU A 16 3.90 -6.94 -8.13
N ASP A 17 2.97 -6.60 -7.22
CA ASP A 17 1.57 -6.34 -7.57
C ASP A 17 0.88 -5.43 -6.54
N VAL A 18 -0.17 -4.73 -6.98
CA VAL A 18 -1.08 -3.95 -6.14
C VAL A 18 -2.52 -4.38 -6.41
N VAL A 19 -3.08 -5.11 -5.44
CA VAL A 19 -4.46 -5.58 -5.47
C VAL A 19 -5.33 -4.59 -4.70
N ALA A 20 -6.28 -3.98 -5.39
CA ALA A 20 -7.30 -3.13 -4.79
C ALA A 20 -8.60 -3.35 -5.56
N LEU A 21 -9.62 -3.84 -4.87
CA LEU A 21 -10.90 -4.25 -5.45
C LEU A 21 -11.98 -3.24 -5.06
N LYS A 22 -12.89 -2.94 -5.99
CA LYS A 22 -13.98 -1.97 -5.77
C LYS A 22 -15.28 -2.61 -5.28
N THR A 23 -15.26 -3.91 -4.97
CA THR A 23 -16.40 -4.67 -4.44
C THR A 23 -16.81 -4.17 -3.06
N ALA A 24 -18.09 -4.27 -2.72
CA ALA A 24 -18.63 -3.71 -1.47
C ALA A 24 -17.90 -4.23 -0.21
N LYS A 25 -17.48 -5.50 -0.19
CA LYS A 25 -16.72 -6.10 0.91
C LYS A 25 -15.26 -5.64 1.01
N LEU A 26 -14.63 -5.26 -0.11
CA LEU A 26 -13.19 -4.98 -0.18
C LEU A 26 -12.90 -3.50 -0.47
N ARG A 27 -13.94 -2.67 -0.54
CA ARG A 27 -13.81 -1.24 -0.73
C ARG A 27 -13.10 -0.63 0.48
N GLY A 28 -12.00 0.08 0.23
CA GLY A 28 -11.16 0.67 1.26
C GLY A 28 -9.99 -0.20 1.69
N GLN A 29 -9.89 -1.43 1.18
CA GLN A 29 -8.76 -2.31 1.41
C GLN A 29 -7.88 -2.40 0.16
N ALA A 30 -6.58 -2.50 0.38
CA ALA A 30 -5.61 -2.76 -0.67
C ALA A 30 -4.47 -3.62 -0.12
N TRP A 31 -3.89 -4.42 -1.01
CA TRP A 31 -2.73 -5.25 -0.74
C TRP A 31 -1.62 -4.83 -1.69
N VAL A 32 -0.45 -4.55 -1.13
CA VAL A 32 0.77 -4.24 -1.87
C VAL A 32 1.73 -5.41 -1.66
N VAL A 33 2.11 -6.07 -2.75
CA VAL A 33 3.01 -7.22 -2.73
C VAL A 33 4.41 -6.74 -3.06
N PHE A 34 5.34 -6.88 -2.12
CA PHE A 34 6.75 -6.58 -2.33
C PHE A 34 7.53 -7.85 -2.67
N GLY A 35 8.63 -7.70 -3.41
CA GLY A 35 9.57 -8.81 -3.65
C GLY A 35 10.42 -9.16 -2.43
N GLU A 36 10.60 -8.21 -1.50
CA GLU A 36 11.48 -8.33 -0.34
C GLU A 36 10.73 -8.07 0.96
N VAL A 37 10.98 -8.90 1.98
CA VAL A 37 10.34 -8.79 3.31
C VAL A 37 10.81 -7.54 4.06
N THR A 38 12.05 -7.11 3.82
CA THR A 38 12.64 -5.90 4.40
C THR A 38 11.92 -4.65 3.90
N ALA A 39 11.62 -4.57 2.61
CA ALA A 39 10.84 -3.49 2.00
C ALA A 39 9.42 -3.44 2.57
N ALA A 40 8.74 -4.59 2.70
CA ALA A 40 7.42 -4.67 3.32
C ALA A 40 7.44 -4.20 4.79
N SER A 41 8.45 -4.61 5.55
CA SER A 41 8.60 -4.22 6.96
C SER A 41 8.87 -2.72 7.14
N ALA A 42 9.69 -2.15 6.26
CA ALA A 42 9.97 -0.71 6.25
C ALA A 42 8.73 0.10 5.88
N ALA A 43 7.98 -0.35 4.87
CA ALA A 43 6.73 0.26 4.42
C ALA A 43 5.70 0.32 5.55
N VAL A 44 5.48 -0.80 6.27
CA VAL A 44 4.54 -0.84 7.40
C VAL A 44 4.95 0.14 8.49
N ARG A 45 6.22 0.16 8.89
CA ARG A 45 6.69 1.04 9.98
C ARG A 45 6.54 2.53 9.66
N GLN A 46 6.74 2.94 8.41
CA GLN A 46 6.68 4.35 8.02
C GLN A 46 5.29 4.81 7.60
N MET A 47 4.45 3.91 7.07
CA MET A 47 3.12 4.25 6.56
C MET A 47 2.00 4.00 7.58
N GLN A 48 2.31 3.38 8.72
CA GLN A 48 1.36 3.25 9.83
C GLN A 48 0.88 4.63 10.26
N SER A 49 -0.44 4.88 10.21
CA SER A 49 -1.06 6.17 10.54
C SER A 49 -0.72 7.32 9.59
N PHE A 50 -0.14 7.05 8.41
CA PHE A 50 0.09 8.07 7.41
C PHE A 50 -1.26 8.60 6.90
N PRO A 51 -1.52 9.92 6.91
CA PRO A 51 -2.76 10.48 6.43
C PRO A 51 -2.86 10.33 4.91
N PHE A 52 -3.82 9.51 4.47
CA PHE A 52 -4.06 9.22 3.06
C PHE A 52 -5.51 9.51 2.71
N TYR A 53 -5.73 10.52 1.85
CA TYR A 53 -7.07 11.04 1.54
C TYR A 53 -7.88 11.35 2.80
N ASP A 54 -7.28 12.13 3.71
CA ASP A 54 -7.88 12.60 4.97
C ASP A 54 -8.29 11.49 5.95
N LYS A 55 -7.79 10.25 5.74
CA LYS A 55 -7.96 9.13 6.66
C LYS A 55 -6.61 8.53 7.04
N PRO A 56 -6.40 8.15 8.31
CA PRO A 56 -5.21 7.40 8.69
C PRO A 56 -5.24 6.04 8.00
N MET A 57 -4.10 5.68 7.42
CA MET A 57 -3.87 4.39 6.75
C MET A 57 -3.56 3.27 7.75
#